data_AF-A0A966IKV1-F1
#
_entry.id   AF-A0A966IKV1-F1
#
_cell.length_a   1.000
_cell.length_b   1.000
_cell.length_c   1.000
_cell.angle_alpha   90.00
_cell.angle_beta   90.00
_cell.angle_gamma   90.00
#
_symmetry.space_group_name_H-M   'P 1'
#
loop_
_entity.id
_entity.type
_entity.pdbx_description
1 polymer ?
#
loop_
_entity_poly.entity_id
_entity_poly.type
_entity_poly.pdbx_seq_one_letter_code
_entity_poly.pdbx_strand_id
1 'polypeptide(L)'
;DIKAQESALTIPHVWTCSNNERFVTSGPAEKLIVQWRSKSYAMLKEQSLPGSMRFKNYDSGLDLVVIGPKAMLFNIKTGIRLADECKTVAMKEGNEAHLLALEK
;
A
#
# COMPACT_ATOMS: atom_id res chain seq x y z
N ASP A 1 14.67 -16.84 2.72
CA ASP A 1 15.58 -15.69 2.90
C ASP A 1 14.84 -14.42 3.32
N ILE A 2 14.78 -14.14 4.62
CA ILE A 2 14.13 -12.93 5.18
C ILE A 2 14.76 -11.64 4.62
N LYS A 3 16.10 -11.64 4.42
CA LYS A 3 16.83 -10.50 3.83
C LYS A 3 16.43 -10.18 2.39
N ALA A 4 16.04 -11.17 1.60
CA ALA A 4 15.62 -10.94 0.21
C ALA A 4 14.23 -10.27 0.15
N GLN A 5 13.34 -10.61 1.09
CA GLN A 5 12.00 -10.00 1.20
C GLN A 5 12.06 -8.57 1.76
N GLU A 6 12.89 -8.29 2.77
CA GLU A 6 13.15 -6.92 3.24
C GLU A 6 13.75 -6.02 2.15
N SER A 7 14.67 -6.57 1.34
CA SER A 7 15.27 -5.84 0.23
C SER A 7 14.30 -5.65 -0.96
N ALA A 8 13.32 -6.54 -1.13
CA ALA A 8 12.26 -6.33 -2.12
C ALA A 8 11.34 -5.17 -1.72
N LEU A 9 11.11 -4.94 -0.43
CA LEU A 9 10.27 -3.84 0.05
C LEU A 9 10.88 -2.47 -0.16
N THR A 10 12.20 -2.34 -0.12
CA THR A 10 12.88 -1.08 -0.49
C THR A 10 12.76 -0.77 -1.99
N ILE A 11 12.41 -1.75 -2.84
CA ILE A 11 12.11 -1.50 -4.25
C ILE A 11 10.75 -0.80 -4.36
N PRO A 12 10.68 0.33 -5.07
CA PRO A 12 9.40 1.00 -5.31
C PRO A 12 8.43 0.14 -6.12
N HIS A 13 7.24 -0.08 -5.58
CA HIS A 13 6.15 -0.80 -6.22
C HIS A 13 5.09 0.17 -6.73
N VAL A 14 4.84 0.12 -8.03
CA VAL A 14 3.82 0.94 -8.68
C VAL A 14 2.46 0.28 -8.54
N TRP A 15 1.47 1.04 -8.08
CA TRP A 15 0.08 0.65 -7.99
C TRP A 15 -0.75 1.40 -9.02
N THR A 16 -1.42 0.68 -9.90
CA THR A 16 -2.38 1.25 -10.87
C THR A 16 -3.79 0.88 -10.48
N CYS A 17 -4.68 1.85 -10.45
CA CYS A 17 -6.03 1.74 -9.92
C CYS A 17 -7.09 1.75 -11.02
N SER A 18 -8.28 1.24 -10.75
CA SER A 18 -9.38 1.18 -11.72
C SER A 18 -9.93 2.57 -12.07
N ASN A 19 -9.77 3.54 -11.16
CA ASN A 19 -10.19 4.92 -11.34
C ASN A 19 -9.09 5.82 -11.98
N ASN A 20 -8.16 5.25 -12.75
CA ASN A 20 -7.03 5.93 -13.40
C ASN A 20 -6.04 6.64 -12.44
N GLU A 21 -6.17 6.43 -11.14
CA GLU A 21 -5.20 6.91 -10.16
C GLU A 21 -3.98 5.98 -10.10
N ARG A 22 -2.88 6.53 -9.59
CA ARG A 22 -1.61 5.82 -9.40
C ARG A 22 -0.91 6.32 -8.15
N PHE A 23 -0.29 5.39 -7.43
CA PHE A 23 0.65 5.70 -6.37
C PHE A 23 1.80 4.70 -6.37
N VAL A 24 2.82 4.99 -5.58
CA VAL A 24 3.99 4.12 -5.40
C VAL A 24 4.18 3.83 -3.92
N THR A 25 4.45 2.58 -3.57
CA THR A 25 4.88 2.21 -2.21
C THR A 25 6.35 1.84 -2.22
N SER A 26 7.07 2.18 -1.16
CA SER A 26 8.46 1.76 -0.97
C SER A 26 8.79 1.69 0.52
N GLY A 27 9.79 0.88 0.86
CA GLY A 27 10.21 0.63 2.23
C GLY A 27 9.46 -0.52 2.89
N PRO A 28 9.95 -0.97 4.06
CA PRO A 28 9.35 -2.06 4.81
C PRO A 28 7.99 -1.65 5.38
N ALA A 29 7.16 -2.63 5.77
CA ALA A 29 5.82 -2.37 6.29
C ALA A 29 5.82 -1.46 7.54
N GLU A 30 6.86 -1.53 8.36
CA GLU A 30 7.05 -0.71 9.57
C GLU A 30 7.31 0.77 9.25
N LYS A 31 7.82 1.07 8.05
CA LYS A 31 8.19 2.42 7.60
C LYS A 31 7.78 2.64 6.14
N LEU A 32 6.53 2.31 5.83
CA LEU A 32 6.02 2.38 4.48
C LEU A 32 5.95 3.84 4.00
N ILE A 33 6.56 4.13 2.86
CA ILE A 33 6.41 5.41 2.17
C ILE A 33 5.43 5.25 1.02
N VAL A 34 4.41 6.10 0.98
CA VAL A 34 3.47 6.21 -0.15
C VAL A 34 3.77 7.49 -0.90
N GLN A 35 4.07 7.40 -2.19
CA GLN A 35 4.14 8.54 -3.09
C GLN A 35 2.82 8.68 -3.86
N TRP A 36 2.12 9.80 -3.66
CA TRP A 36 0.85 10.09 -4.31
C TRP A 36 0.79 11.58 -4.70
N ARG A 37 0.39 11.86 -5.95
CA ARG A 37 0.28 13.22 -6.52
C ARG A 37 1.50 14.12 -6.21
N SER A 38 2.70 13.60 -6.51
CA SER A 38 3.99 14.28 -6.33
C SER A 38 4.38 14.58 -4.87
N LYS A 39 3.70 13.99 -3.89
CA LYS A 39 4.04 14.08 -2.46
C LYS A 39 4.34 12.71 -1.89
N SER A 40 5.25 12.68 -0.92
CA SER A 40 5.63 11.47 -0.19
C SER A 40 5.04 11.51 1.22
N TYR A 41 4.48 10.40 1.65
CA TYR A 41 3.80 10.26 2.94
C TYR A 41 4.40 9.06 3.68
N ALA A 42 4.94 9.32 4.87
CA ALA A 42 5.32 8.25 5.78
C ALA A 42 4.05 7.69 6.44
N MET A 43 3.78 6.42 6.22
CA MET A 43 2.59 5.74 6.72
C MET A 43 2.96 4.89 7.94
N LEU A 44 2.12 4.93 8.95
CA LEU A 44 2.22 4.10 10.15
C LEU A 44 1.36 2.85 9.96
N LYS A 45 1.91 1.67 10.25
CA LYS A 45 1.15 0.42 10.26
C LYS A 45 0.12 0.46 11.39
N GLU A 46 -1.11 0.08 11.07
CA GLU A 46 -2.24 0.02 11.99
C GLU A 46 -2.67 -1.43 12.21
N GLN A 47 -3.41 -1.67 13.29
CA GLN A 47 -4.08 -2.95 13.48
C GLN A 47 -5.17 -3.13 12.42
N SER A 48 -5.20 -4.32 11.81
CA SER A 48 -6.13 -4.69 10.74
C SER A 48 -6.65 -6.11 10.93
N LEU A 49 -7.68 -6.47 10.16
CA LEU A 49 -8.22 -7.83 10.16
C LEU A 49 -7.23 -8.79 9.49
N PRO A 50 -7.24 -10.09 9.87
CA PRO A 50 -6.43 -11.10 9.21
C PRO A 50 -6.61 -11.09 7.69
N GLY A 51 -5.51 -11.21 6.94
CA GLY A 51 -5.53 -11.14 5.47
C GLY A 51 -5.61 -9.71 4.91
N SER A 52 -5.44 -8.71 5.76
CA SER A 52 -5.36 -7.30 5.37
C SER A 52 -4.31 -6.55 6.14
N MET A 53 -3.74 -5.53 5.52
CA MET A 53 -2.89 -4.54 6.18
C MET A 53 -3.48 -3.16 5.99
N ARG A 54 -3.31 -2.33 7.01
CA ARG A 54 -3.74 -0.94 6.99
C ARG A 54 -2.60 -0.04 7.40
N PHE A 55 -2.45 1.07 6.70
CA PHE A 55 -1.43 2.07 6.98
C PHE A 55 -2.03 3.46 6.94
N LYS A 56 -1.71 4.31 7.92
CA LYS A 56 -2.25 5.66 8.02
C LYS A 56 -1.17 6.73 8.10
N ASN A 57 -1.45 7.88 7.52
CA ASN A 57 -0.76 9.12 7.82
C ASN A 57 -1.78 10.12 8.38
N TYR A 58 -1.75 10.33 9.69
CA TYR A 58 -2.72 11.18 10.40
C TYR A 58 -2.64 12.66 10.02
N ASP A 59 -1.47 13.15 9.62
CA ASP A 59 -1.26 14.55 9.23
C ASP A 59 -1.99 14.89 7.92
N SER A 60 -1.87 14.03 6.91
CA SER A 60 -2.55 14.19 5.62
C SER A 60 -3.97 13.61 5.62
N GLY A 61 -4.26 12.67 6.52
CA GLY A 61 -5.49 11.89 6.51
C GLY A 61 -5.47 10.75 5.50
N LEU A 62 -4.33 10.40 4.89
CA LEU A 62 -4.25 9.24 4.00
C LEU A 62 -4.38 7.93 4.78
N ASP A 63 -5.12 6.99 4.21
CA ASP A 63 -5.35 5.66 4.77
C ASP A 63 -5.31 4.63 3.65
N LEU A 64 -4.24 3.85 3.62
CA LEU A 64 -3.98 2.79 2.66
C LEU A 64 -4.45 1.46 3.25
N VAL A 65 -5.35 0.78 2.55
CA VAL A 65 -5.79 -0.56 2.89
C VAL A 65 -5.35 -1.52 1.80
N VAL A 66 -4.65 -2.58 2.18
CA VAL A 66 -4.22 -3.67 1.30
C VAL A 66 -4.93 -4.94 1.74
N ILE A 67 -5.69 -5.57 0.85
CA ILE A 67 -6.48 -6.76 1.18
C ILE A 67 -6.58 -7.68 -0.04
N GLY A 68 -6.22 -8.95 0.16
CA GLY A 68 -6.16 -9.93 -0.92
C GLY A 68 -5.33 -9.42 -2.12
N PRO A 69 -5.87 -9.44 -3.36
CA PRO A 69 -5.15 -9.04 -4.56
C PRO A 69 -5.40 -7.57 -4.94
N LYS A 70 -5.71 -6.68 -3.98
CA LYS A 70 -5.92 -5.25 -4.28
C LYS A 70 -5.58 -4.33 -3.11
N ALA A 71 -5.38 -3.06 -3.43
CA ALA A 71 -5.27 -1.98 -2.46
C ALA A 71 -6.26 -0.84 -2.76
N MET A 72 -6.58 -0.07 -1.72
CA MET A 72 -7.44 1.11 -1.79
C MET A 72 -6.80 2.23 -0.98
N LEU A 73 -6.87 3.46 -1.48
CA LEU A 73 -6.40 4.65 -0.79
C LEU A 73 -7.59 5.54 -0.45
N PHE A 74 -7.71 5.91 0.81
CA PHE A 74 -8.77 6.77 1.34
C PHE A 74 -8.18 8.07 1.91
N ASN A 75 -9.05 9.06 2.09
CA ASN A 75 -8.79 10.20 2.95
C ASN A 75 -9.77 10.18 4.13
N ILE A 76 -9.30 9.84 5.33
CA ILE A 76 -10.14 9.71 6.53
C ILE A 76 -10.70 11.03 7.04
N LYS A 77 -10.05 12.15 6.73
CA LYS A 77 -10.53 13.48 7.15
C LYS A 77 -11.74 13.93 6.34
N THR A 78 -11.82 13.49 5.09
CA THR A 78 -12.90 13.85 4.16
C THR A 78 -13.90 12.71 3.94
N GLY A 79 -13.56 11.48 4.33
CA GLY A 79 -14.39 10.28 4.10
C GLY A 79 -14.40 9.79 2.65
N ILE A 80 -13.52 10.30 1.79
CA ILE A 80 -13.52 10.00 0.35
C ILE A 80 -12.56 8.88 0.01
N ARG A 81 -12.96 8.00 -0.92
CA ARG A 81 -12.08 7.04 -1.56
C ARG A 81 -11.31 7.73 -2.69
N LEU A 82 -9.99 7.81 -2.56
CA LEU A 82 -9.11 8.49 -3.51
C LEU A 82 -8.68 7.56 -4.64
N ALA A 83 -8.35 6.32 -4.32
CA ALA A 83 -7.91 5.32 -5.29
C ALA A 83 -8.56 3.97 -4.98
N ASP A 84 -9.04 3.28 -6.02
CA ASP A 84 -9.81 2.05 -5.85
C ASP A 84 -9.26 0.90 -6.70
N GLU A 85 -9.40 -0.31 -6.18
CA GLU A 85 -8.99 -1.57 -6.81
C GLU A 85 -7.58 -1.53 -7.43
N CYS A 86 -6.62 -1.01 -6.67
CA CYS A 86 -5.26 -0.82 -7.12
C CYS A 86 -4.47 -2.12 -7.10
N LYS A 87 -3.71 -2.37 -8.18
CA LYS A 87 -2.86 -3.57 -8.34
C LYS A 87 -1.47 -3.19 -8.83
N THR A 88 -0.46 -3.90 -8.34
CA THR A 88 0.89 -3.89 -8.93
C THR A 88 0.95 -4.76 -10.18
N VAL A 89 2.04 -4.68 -10.94
CA VAL A 89 2.26 -5.55 -12.11
C VAL A 89 2.23 -7.03 -11.70
N ALA A 90 2.99 -7.40 -10.67
CA ALA A 90 3.02 -8.78 -10.16
C ALA A 90 1.62 -9.28 -9.73
N MET A 91 0.79 -8.41 -9.14
CA MET A 91 -0.57 -8.78 -8.74
C MET A 91 -1.52 -8.98 -9.93
N LYS A 92 -1.29 -8.29 -11.05
CA LYS A 92 -2.02 -8.55 -12.30
C LYS A 92 -1.65 -9.90 -12.91
N GLU A 93 -0.45 -10.40 -12.64
CA GLU A 93 0.04 -11.73 -13.04
C GLU A 93 -0.41 -12.85 -12.09
N GLY A 94 -1.20 -12.52 -11.05
CA GLY A 94 -1.76 -13.51 -10.12
C GLY A 94 -1.00 -13.66 -8.80
N ASN A 95 0.04 -12.87 -8.54
CA ASN A 95 0.76 -12.90 -7.28
C ASN A 95 0.02 -12.16 -6.15
N GLU A 96 0.30 -12.52 -4.90
CA GLU A 96 -0.17 -11.78 -3.73
C GLU A 96 0.53 -10.41 -3.61
N ALA A 97 -0.07 -9.49 -2.86
CA ALA A 97 0.54 -8.20 -2.58
C ALA A 97 1.84 -8.39 -1.77
N HIS A 98 2.94 -7.77 -2.24
CA HIS A 98 4.24 -7.81 -1.58
C HIS A 98 4.21 -7.41 -0.09
N LEU A 99 3.28 -6.53 0.29
CA LEU A 99 3.08 -6.11 1.68
C LEU A 99 2.49 -7.24 2.54
N LEU A 100 1.54 -8.02 2.02
CA LEU A 100 0.92 -9.13 2.74
C LEU A 100 1.84 -10.35 2.88
N ALA A 101 2.82 -10.50 1.99
CA ALA A 101 3.78 -11.59 2.02
C ALA A 101 4.69 -11.61 3.27
N LEU A 102 4.65 -10.56 4.10
CA LEU A 102 5.41 -10.45 5.35
C LEU A 102 4.67 -10.94 6.60
N GLU A 103 3.35 -11.16 6.52
CA GLU A 103 2.57 -11.65 7.67
C GLU A 103 2.48 -13.18 7.74
N LYS A 104 3.16 -13.90 6.83
CA LYS A 104 3.30 -15.37 6.86
C LYS A 104 4.61 -15.76 7.53
#